data_AF-A0A483T6Z0-F1
#
_entry.id   AF-A0A483T6Z0-F1
#
_cell.length_a   1.000
_cell.length_b   1.000
_cell.length_c   1.000
_cell.angle_alpha   90.00
_cell.angle_beta   90.00
_cell.angle_gamma   90.00
#
_symmetry.space_group_name_H-M   'P 1'
#
loop_
_entity.id
_entity.type
_entity.pdbx_description
1 polymer ?
#
loop_
_entity_poly.entity_id
_entity_poly.type
_entity_poly.pdbx_seq_one_letter_code
_entity_poly.pdbx_strand_id
1 'polypeptide(L)'
;MAKLNKKQLSLLKEMPAEQLMQIICEIADDNSQVKSFIINQYLLTPEELLKKVESEYKRKIKSKRFYDYYEAAGFFEGLYKSIILPLEKTVSARPDKTEVCCHNLLISFDKVSEIADTSDGSWMNYYNGVVEIWLKSLALQKNKGIDDIADKIFSVLSGEVYFNFI
;
A
#
# COMPACT_ATOMS: atom_id res chain seq x y z
N MET A 1 22.98 2.24 -11.27
CA MET A 1 22.08 2.19 -12.43
C MET A 1 22.57 3.14 -13.49
N ALA A 2 22.65 2.70 -14.75
CA ALA A 2 22.97 3.59 -15.87
C ALA A 2 21.79 4.54 -16.13
N LYS A 3 22.07 5.83 -16.31
CA LYS A 3 21.07 6.85 -16.64
C LYS A 3 21.10 7.15 -18.14
N LEU A 4 19.95 7.44 -18.72
CA LEU A 4 19.85 7.93 -20.09
C LEU A 4 20.60 9.27 -20.22
N ASN A 5 21.38 9.42 -21.30
CA ASN A 5 22.01 10.70 -21.62
C ASN A 5 21.00 11.68 -22.24
N LYS A 6 21.37 12.97 -22.36
CA LYS A 6 20.46 14.01 -22.87
C LYS A 6 19.88 13.69 -24.25
N LYS A 7 20.70 13.16 -25.16
CA LYS A 7 20.27 12.80 -26.52
C LYS A 7 19.24 11.67 -26.51
N GLN A 8 19.47 10.64 -25.72
CA GLN A 8 18.55 9.51 -25.55
C GLN A 8 17.21 9.97 -24.95
N LEU A 9 17.25 10.87 -23.96
CA LEU A 9 16.04 11.41 -23.33
C LEU A 9 15.22 12.27 -24.32
N SER A 10 15.87 13.09 -25.14
CA SER A 10 15.19 13.87 -26.18
C SER A 10 14.48 12.97 -27.20
N LEU A 11 15.14 11.90 -27.67
CA LEU A 11 14.53 10.94 -28.60
C LEU A 11 13.28 10.29 -27.99
N LEU A 12 13.33 9.86 -26.73
CA LEU A 12 12.18 9.26 -26.06
C LEU A 12 11.00 10.23 -25.92
N LYS A 13 11.27 11.52 -25.69
CA LYS A 13 10.23 12.56 -25.52
C LYS A 13 9.54 12.94 -26.82
N GLU A 14 10.21 12.80 -27.95
CA GLU A 14 9.69 13.14 -29.28
C GLU A 14 8.93 11.97 -29.94
N MET A 15 8.94 10.77 -29.33
CA MET A 15 8.24 9.61 -29.87
C MET A 15 6.72 9.77 -29.86
N PRO A 16 6.01 9.31 -30.92
CA PRO A 16 4.55 9.24 -30.94
C PRO A 16 3.99 8.34 -29.84
N ALA A 17 2.77 8.64 -29.39
CA ALA A 17 2.11 7.90 -28.32
C ALA A 17 1.93 6.41 -28.65
N GLU A 18 1.63 6.09 -29.92
CA GLU A 18 1.47 4.71 -30.40
C GLU A 18 2.78 3.93 -30.29
N GLN A 19 3.90 4.57 -30.64
CA GLN A 19 5.22 3.94 -30.54
C GLN A 19 5.63 3.74 -29.07
N LEU A 20 5.36 4.71 -28.21
CA LEU A 20 5.59 4.57 -26.76
C LEU A 20 4.74 3.45 -26.17
N MET A 21 3.47 3.32 -26.57
CA MET A 21 2.58 2.25 -26.12
C MET A 21 3.13 0.88 -26.53
N GLN A 22 3.61 0.74 -27.78
CA GLN A 22 4.20 -0.51 -28.25
C GLN A 22 5.43 -0.89 -27.43
N ILE A 23 6.34 0.06 -27.15
CA ILE A 23 7.52 -0.18 -26.31
C ILE A 23 7.10 -0.61 -24.89
N ILE A 24 6.07 0.02 -24.30
CA ILE A 24 5.56 -0.37 -22.97
C ILE A 24 5.02 -1.79 -22.98
N CYS A 25 4.25 -2.18 -24.01
CA CYS A 25 3.74 -3.53 -24.17
C CYS A 25 4.86 -4.56 -24.31
N GLU A 26 5.85 -4.30 -25.17
CA GLU A 26 7.01 -5.18 -25.37
C GLU A 26 7.78 -5.39 -24.05
N ILE A 27 8.08 -4.31 -23.31
CA ILE A 27 8.77 -4.42 -22.02
C ILE A 27 7.92 -5.18 -21.00
N ALA A 28 6.61 -4.95 -20.96
CA ALA A 28 5.72 -5.63 -20.02
C ALA A 28 5.59 -7.13 -20.32
N ASP A 29 5.55 -7.53 -21.59
CA ASP A 29 5.44 -8.94 -21.95
C ASP A 29 6.71 -9.72 -21.63
N ASP A 30 7.89 -9.10 -21.79
CA ASP A 30 9.17 -9.71 -21.45
C ASP A 30 9.53 -9.60 -19.95
N ASN A 31 8.85 -8.73 -19.18
CA ASN A 31 9.18 -8.47 -17.78
C ASN A 31 7.95 -8.49 -16.86
N SER A 32 7.78 -9.62 -16.16
CA SER A 32 6.68 -9.85 -15.21
C SER A 32 6.60 -8.82 -14.07
N GLN A 33 7.73 -8.27 -13.62
CA GLN A 33 7.75 -7.23 -12.58
C GLN A 33 7.21 -5.91 -13.14
N VAL A 34 7.62 -5.52 -14.34
CA VAL A 34 7.11 -4.32 -15.01
C VAL A 34 5.62 -4.47 -15.32
N LYS A 35 5.20 -5.63 -15.82
CA LYS A 35 3.78 -5.94 -16.04
C LYS A 35 2.94 -5.76 -14.77
N SER A 36 3.40 -6.35 -13.66
CA SER A 36 2.73 -6.21 -12.37
C SER A 36 2.68 -4.76 -11.92
N PHE A 37 3.78 -4.02 -12.06
CA PHE A 37 3.83 -2.59 -11.71
C PHE A 37 2.81 -1.78 -12.53
N ILE A 38 2.78 -1.95 -13.86
CA ILE A 38 1.85 -1.22 -14.73
C ILE A 38 0.40 -1.51 -14.35
N ILE A 39 0.05 -2.79 -14.18
CA ILE A 39 -1.29 -3.19 -13.76
C ILE A 39 -1.66 -2.51 -12.45
N ASN A 40 -0.82 -2.66 -11.43
CA ASN A 40 -1.13 -2.20 -10.08
C ASN A 40 -1.15 -0.68 -9.95
N GLN A 41 -0.39 0.03 -10.78
CA GLN A 41 -0.26 1.47 -10.67
C GLN A 41 -1.21 2.22 -11.61
N TYR A 42 -1.59 1.64 -12.75
CA TYR A 42 -2.29 2.41 -13.79
C TYR A 42 -3.53 1.72 -14.37
N LEU A 43 -3.65 0.39 -14.27
CA LEU A 43 -4.70 -0.36 -14.99
C LEU A 43 -5.71 -1.06 -14.07
N LEU A 44 -5.74 -0.73 -12.79
CA LEU A 44 -6.77 -1.19 -11.87
C LEU A 44 -7.64 -0.03 -11.41
N THR A 45 -8.94 -0.26 -11.37
CA THR A 45 -9.89 0.66 -10.73
C THR A 45 -9.64 0.73 -9.22
N PRO A 46 -10.06 1.80 -8.53
CA PRO A 46 -9.96 1.89 -7.07
C PRO A 46 -10.56 0.67 -6.34
N GLU A 47 -11.67 0.12 -6.82
CA GLU A 47 -12.31 -1.07 -6.26
C GLU A 47 -11.46 -2.33 -6.41
N GLU A 48 -10.82 -2.50 -7.57
CA GLU A 48 -9.93 -3.63 -7.81
C GLU A 48 -8.64 -3.50 -6.99
N LEU A 49 -8.12 -2.29 -6.83
CA LEU A 49 -6.98 -2.02 -5.94
C LEU A 49 -7.30 -2.40 -4.50
N LEU A 50 -8.47 -2.00 -3.98
CA LEU A 50 -8.89 -2.37 -2.62
C LEU A 50 -8.98 -3.89 -2.44
N LYS A 51 -9.64 -4.60 -3.37
CA LYS A 51 -9.73 -6.07 -3.33
C LYS A 51 -8.36 -6.73 -3.37
N LYS A 52 -7.45 -6.19 -4.19
CA LYS A 52 -6.08 -6.69 -4.31
C LYS A 52 -5.31 -6.49 -3.01
N VAL A 53 -5.36 -5.30 -2.43
CA VAL A 53 -4.72 -4.97 -1.15
C VAL A 53 -5.18 -5.93 -0.06
N GLU A 54 -6.50 -6.12 0.09
CA GLU A 54 -7.02 -7.05 1.09
C GLU A 54 -6.54 -8.49 0.86
N SER A 55 -6.53 -8.94 -0.40
CA SER A 55 -6.11 -10.30 -0.76
C SER A 55 -4.62 -10.51 -0.49
N GLU A 56 -3.79 -9.52 -0.84
CA GLU A 56 -2.36 -9.52 -0.60
C GLU A 56 -2.05 -9.55 0.89
N TYR A 57 -2.68 -8.67 1.67
CA TYR A 57 -2.52 -8.65 3.11
C TYR A 57 -2.96 -9.97 3.76
N LYS A 58 -4.17 -10.47 3.42
CA LYS A 58 -4.67 -11.77 3.90
C LYS A 58 -3.73 -12.92 3.57
N ARG A 59 -3.11 -12.89 2.39
CA ARG A 59 -2.11 -13.89 1.98
C ARG A 59 -0.86 -13.83 2.86
N LYS A 60 -0.38 -12.62 3.17
CA LYS A 60 0.81 -12.41 4.00
C LYS A 60 0.60 -12.88 5.43
N ILE A 61 -0.48 -12.47 6.10
CA ILE A 61 -0.76 -12.86 7.49
C ILE A 61 -1.10 -14.35 7.66
N LYS A 62 -1.49 -15.05 6.58
CA LYS A 62 -1.71 -16.51 6.59
C LYS A 62 -0.44 -17.33 6.34
N SER A 63 0.67 -16.66 6.02
CA SER A 63 1.95 -17.33 5.82
C SER A 63 2.42 -17.97 7.12
N LYS A 64 2.99 -19.17 7.03
CA LYS A 64 3.68 -19.82 8.17
C LYS A 64 5.16 -19.42 8.28
N ARG A 65 5.65 -18.60 7.34
CA ARG A 65 7.04 -18.12 7.34
C ARG A 65 7.18 -17.00 8.37
N PHE A 66 8.15 -17.15 9.25
CA PHE A 66 8.67 -16.06 10.06
C PHE A 66 9.82 -15.36 9.32
N TYR A 67 9.84 -14.03 9.31
CA TYR A 67 10.91 -13.21 8.76
C TYR A 67 11.81 -12.74 9.90
N ASP A 68 13.07 -13.19 9.91
CA ASP A 68 14.02 -12.81 10.96
C ASP A 68 14.49 -11.35 10.83
N TYR A 69 15.33 -10.90 11.77
CA TYR A 69 15.89 -9.55 11.83
C TYR A 69 16.47 -9.05 10.49
N TYR A 70 17.12 -9.91 9.70
CA TYR A 70 17.74 -9.49 8.43
C TYR A 70 16.73 -9.42 7.28
N GLU A 71 15.64 -10.17 7.37
CA GLU A 71 14.60 -10.23 6.34
C GLU A 71 13.44 -9.26 6.60
N ALA A 72 13.20 -8.89 7.87
CA ALA A 72 12.07 -8.09 8.32
C ALA A 72 11.96 -6.75 7.58
N ALA A 73 13.07 -6.02 7.45
CA ALA A 73 13.09 -4.75 6.74
C ALA A 73 12.62 -4.88 5.27
N GLY A 74 13.08 -5.92 4.57
CA GLY A 74 12.65 -6.21 3.20
C GLY A 74 11.18 -6.63 3.12
N PHE A 75 10.69 -7.37 4.12
CA PHE A 75 9.30 -7.76 4.23
C PHE A 75 8.37 -6.54 4.41
N PHE A 76 8.66 -5.65 5.37
CA PHE A 76 7.85 -4.46 5.63
C PHE A 76 7.92 -3.44 4.48
N GLU A 77 9.08 -3.27 3.86
CA GLU A 77 9.21 -2.46 2.63
C GLU A 77 8.35 -3.06 1.48
N GLY A 78 8.30 -4.39 1.39
CA GLY A 78 7.43 -5.10 0.46
C GLY A 78 5.94 -4.85 0.75
N LEU A 79 5.54 -4.87 2.02
CA LEU A 79 4.17 -4.50 2.43
C LEU A 79 3.86 -3.05 2.08
N TYR A 80 4.77 -2.12 2.36
CA TYR A 80 4.61 -0.72 2.01
C TYR A 80 4.30 -0.53 0.52
N LYS A 81 5.11 -1.12 -0.35
CA LYS A 81 4.94 -1.02 -1.81
C LYS A 81 3.67 -1.70 -2.32
N SER A 82 3.27 -2.82 -1.72
CA SER A 82 2.14 -3.63 -2.19
C SER A 82 0.79 -3.24 -1.58
N ILE A 83 0.79 -2.46 -0.49
CA ILE A 83 -0.42 -2.07 0.25
C ILE A 83 -0.58 -0.56 0.28
N ILE A 84 0.41 0.18 0.78
CA ILE A 84 0.29 1.63 1.01
C ILE A 84 0.18 2.38 -0.31
N LEU A 85 1.12 2.17 -1.24
CA LEU A 85 1.11 2.87 -2.53
C LEU A 85 -0.18 2.64 -3.35
N PRO A 86 -0.73 1.41 -3.43
CA PRO A 86 -2.06 1.21 -4.01
C PRO A 86 -3.19 1.93 -3.27
N LEU A 87 -3.20 1.89 -1.93
CA LEU A 87 -4.25 2.50 -1.14
C LEU A 87 -4.30 4.03 -1.29
N GLU A 88 -3.15 4.70 -1.42
CA GLU A 88 -3.11 6.16 -1.64
C GLU A 88 -3.99 6.60 -2.83
N LYS A 89 -4.04 5.78 -3.88
CA LYS A 89 -4.82 6.05 -5.11
C LYS A 89 -6.32 5.90 -4.91
N THR A 90 -6.73 5.23 -3.84
CA THR A 90 -8.14 4.93 -3.55
C THR A 90 -8.80 6.00 -2.69
N VAL A 91 -8.01 6.76 -1.92
CA VAL A 91 -8.48 7.74 -0.92
C VAL A 91 -9.49 8.73 -1.51
N SER A 92 -9.15 9.39 -2.61
CA SER A 92 -10.01 10.42 -3.21
C SER A 92 -11.23 9.84 -3.92
N ALA A 93 -11.14 8.60 -4.42
CA ALA A 93 -12.20 7.99 -5.19
C ALA A 93 -13.22 7.25 -4.31
N ARG A 94 -12.76 6.56 -3.26
CA ARG A 94 -13.53 5.66 -2.40
C ARG A 94 -13.16 5.81 -0.92
N PRO A 95 -13.24 7.02 -0.35
CA PRO A 95 -12.76 7.29 1.01
C PRO A 95 -13.45 6.41 2.07
N ASP A 96 -14.72 6.08 1.87
CA ASP A 96 -15.50 5.17 2.71
C ASP A 96 -14.89 3.76 2.77
N LYS A 97 -14.60 3.18 1.60
CA LYS A 97 -14.06 1.81 1.52
C LYS A 97 -12.59 1.76 1.86
N THR A 98 -11.82 2.78 1.48
CA THR A 98 -10.40 2.89 1.84
C THR A 98 -10.24 2.94 3.34
N GLU A 99 -11.06 3.74 4.03
CA GLU A 99 -11.06 3.82 5.48
C GLU A 99 -11.36 2.47 6.14
N VAL A 100 -12.42 1.77 5.70
CA VAL A 100 -12.73 0.42 6.22
C VAL A 100 -11.58 -0.57 5.98
N CYS A 101 -10.96 -0.52 4.80
CA CYS A 101 -9.81 -1.36 4.49
C CYS A 101 -8.66 -1.05 5.45
N CYS A 102 -8.27 0.21 5.62
CA CYS A 102 -7.19 0.59 6.53
C CYS A 102 -7.50 0.24 7.99
N HIS A 103 -8.73 0.47 8.44
CA HIS A 103 -9.18 0.09 9.77
C HIS A 103 -8.94 -1.41 10.03
N ASN A 104 -9.33 -2.27 9.08
CA ASN A 104 -9.10 -3.71 9.17
C ASN A 104 -7.60 -4.07 9.21
N LEU A 105 -6.74 -3.35 8.49
CA LEU A 105 -5.29 -3.57 8.51
C LEU A 105 -4.67 -3.19 9.86
N LEU A 106 -5.15 -2.11 10.49
CA LEU A 106 -4.67 -1.63 11.79
C LEU A 106 -5.05 -2.60 12.90
N ILE A 107 -6.33 -2.96 13.02
CA ILE A 107 -6.80 -3.86 14.09
C ILE A 107 -6.25 -5.28 13.99
N SER A 108 -5.68 -5.66 12.84
CA SER A 108 -5.03 -6.96 12.66
C SER A 108 -3.53 -6.88 12.51
N PHE A 109 -2.91 -5.73 12.83
CA PHE A 109 -1.48 -5.53 12.70
C PHE A 109 -0.66 -6.53 13.52
N ASP A 110 -1.16 -6.97 14.68
CA ASP A 110 -0.53 -8.01 15.49
C ASP A 110 -0.22 -9.29 14.70
N LYS A 111 -1.09 -9.66 13.75
CA LYS A 111 -0.84 -10.85 12.90
C LYS A 111 0.33 -10.67 11.95
N VAL A 112 0.69 -9.42 11.64
CA VAL A 112 1.88 -9.10 10.85
C VAL A 112 3.12 -9.09 11.73
N SER A 113 3.02 -8.53 12.95
CA SER A 113 4.14 -8.53 13.90
C SER A 113 4.48 -9.92 14.44
N GLU A 114 3.51 -10.85 14.48
CA GLU A 114 3.75 -12.26 14.83
C GLU A 114 4.61 -13.01 13.80
N ILE A 115 4.62 -12.57 12.54
CA ILE A 115 5.32 -13.27 11.45
C ILE A 115 6.63 -12.59 11.03
N ALA A 116 7.04 -11.50 11.68
CA ALA A 116 8.28 -10.81 11.37
C ALA A 116 8.92 -10.22 12.63
N ASP A 117 10.25 -10.24 12.71
CA ASP A 117 10.98 -9.54 13.76
C ASP A 117 10.71 -8.03 13.67
N THR A 118 10.20 -7.43 14.74
CA THR A 118 9.85 -6.00 14.80
C THR A 118 10.84 -5.17 15.61
N SER A 119 11.95 -5.76 16.09
CA SER A 119 12.88 -5.12 17.01
C SER A 119 13.68 -3.96 16.38
N ASP A 120 13.86 -4.00 15.06
CA ASP A 120 14.59 -2.97 14.30
C ASP A 120 13.73 -1.73 13.95
N GLY A 121 12.42 -1.78 14.22
CA GLY A 121 11.48 -0.70 13.89
C GLY A 121 11.11 -0.57 12.42
N SER A 122 11.53 -1.50 11.55
CA SER A 122 11.25 -1.45 10.11
C SER A 122 9.75 -1.44 9.76
N TRP A 123 8.92 -1.96 10.65
CA TRP A 123 7.46 -1.97 10.55
C TRP A 123 6.82 -0.58 10.60
N MET A 124 7.47 0.40 11.21
CA MET A 124 6.89 1.72 11.50
C MET A 124 6.46 2.46 10.23
N ASN A 125 7.26 2.39 9.15
CA ASN A 125 6.92 3.03 7.88
C ASN A 125 5.63 2.46 7.27
N TYR A 126 5.47 1.14 7.32
CA TYR A 126 4.25 0.48 6.87
C TYR A 126 3.06 0.89 7.73
N TYR A 127 3.17 0.74 9.05
CA TYR A 127 2.08 1.04 9.99
C TYR A 127 1.64 2.51 9.90
N ASN A 128 2.58 3.45 9.95
CA ASN A 128 2.30 4.88 9.82
C ASN A 128 1.67 5.22 8.47
N GLY A 129 2.09 4.53 7.39
CA GLY A 129 1.44 4.67 6.09
C GLY A 129 -0.04 4.26 6.12
N VAL A 130 -0.38 3.17 6.83
CA VAL A 130 -1.79 2.76 7.00
C VAL A 130 -2.57 3.84 7.78
N VAL A 131 -2.00 4.32 8.90
CA VAL A 131 -2.62 5.37 9.73
C VAL A 131 -2.85 6.65 8.93
N GLU A 132 -1.86 7.10 8.16
CA GLU A 132 -1.97 8.32 7.37
C GLU A 132 -3.07 8.22 6.32
N ILE A 133 -3.13 7.11 5.59
CA ILE A 133 -4.18 6.87 4.59
C ILE A 133 -5.55 6.78 5.25
N TRP A 134 -5.64 6.11 6.40
CA TRP A 134 -6.88 5.99 7.16
C TRP A 134 -7.41 7.36 7.60
N LEU A 135 -6.55 8.20 8.19
CA LEU A 135 -6.91 9.56 8.61
C LEU A 135 -7.29 10.45 7.41
N LYS A 136 -6.55 10.38 6.29
CA LYS A 136 -6.93 11.07 5.05
C LYS A 136 -8.31 10.63 4.56
N SER A 137 -8.58 9.33 4.61
CA SER A 137 -9.86 8.77 4.16
C SER A 137 -11.03 9.15 5.07
N LEU A 138 -10.80 9.23 6.39
CA LEU A 138 -11.77 9.77 7.35
C LEU A 138 -12.06 11.26 7.09
N ALA A 139 -11.02 12.07 6.88
CA ALA A 139 -11.16 13.50 6.65
C ALA A 139 -11.97 13.85 5.39
N LEU A 140 -12.00 12.96 4.40
CA LEU A 140 -12.82 13.13 3.19
C LEU A 140 -14.29 12.71 3.39
N GLN A 141 -14.63 12.02 4.48
CA GLN A 141 -16.00 11.58 4.80
C GLN A 141 -16.78 12.66 5.57
N LYS A 142 -16.94 13.84 4.95
CA LYS A 142 -17.52 15.06 5.56
C LYS A 142 -18.95 14.95 6.11
N ASN A 143 -19.65 13.85 5.83
CA ASN A 143 -21.04 13.63 6.23
C ASN A 143 -21.19 12.75 7.48
N LYS A 144 -20.08 12.31 8.10
CA LYS A 144 -20.12 11.48 9.32
C LYS A 144 -20.14 12.33 10.58
N GLY A 145 -20.88 11.87 11.59
CA GLY A 145 -20.94 12.54 12.89
C GLY A 145 -19.60 12.46 13.61
N ILE A 146 -19.36 13.39 14.53
CA ILE A 146 -18.16 13.39 15.38
C ILE A 146 -18.08 12.09 16.19
N ASP A 147 -19.22 11.59 16.67
CA ASP A 147 -19.31 10.35 17.44
C ASP A 147 -18.88 9.13 16.60
N ASP A 148 -19.32 9.04 15.34
CA ASP A 148 -18.92 7.95 14.43
C ASP A 148 -17.40 7.92 14.19
N ILE A 149 -16.79 9.10 14.06
CA ILE A 149 -15.34 9.23 13.88
C ILE A 149 -14.61 8.85 15.16
N ALA A 150 -15.11 9.29 16.32
CA ALA A 150 -14.55 8.96 17.62
C ALA A 150 -14.58 7.44 17.88
N ASP A 151 -15.70 6.77 17.62
CA ASP A 151 -15.83 5.32 17.78
C ASP A 151 -14.82 4.55 16.92
N LYS A 152 -14.60 5.00 15.67
CA LYS A 152 -13.59 4.42 14.78
C LYS A 152 -12.18 4.61 15.33
N ILE A 153 -11.88 5.77 15.91
CA ILE A 153 -10.61 6.01 16.57
C ILE A 153 -10.43 5.09 17.77
N PHE A 154 -11.39 5.09 18.68
CA PHE A 154 -11.32 4.24 19.87
C PHE A 154 -11.23 2.76 19.53
N SER A 155 -11.92 2.27 18.50
CA SER A 155 -11.83 0.87 18.10
C SER A 155 -10.41 0.46 17.66
N VAL A 156 -9.66 1.33 16.97
CA VAL A 156 -8.25 1.09 16.65
C VAL A 156 -7.42 1.13 17.94
N LEU A 157 -7.53 2.20 18.74
CA LEU A 157 -6.70 2.37 19.93
C LEU A 157 -6.97 1.29 21.01
N SER A 158 -8.19 0.77 21.09
CA SER A 158 -8.57 -0.29 22.03
C SER A 158 -7.95 -1.65 21.72
N GLY A 159 -7.54 -1.87 20.46
CA GLY A 159 -6.87 -3.09 20.01
C GLY A 159 -5.35 -2.98 19.93
N GLU A 160 -4.78 -1.80 20.19
CA GLU A 160 -3.36 -1.52 20.01
C GLU A 160 -2.59 -1.70 21.33
N VAL A 161 -1.65 -2.65 21.36
CA VAL A 161 -0.68 -2.78 22.47
C VAL A 161 0.46 -1.73 22.35
N TYR A 162 0.60 -1.11 21.17
CA TYR A 162 1.69 -0.19 20.85
C TYR A 162 1.42 1.26 21.27
N PHE A 163 0.16 1.64 21.47
CA PHE A 163 -0.25 2.93 22.02
C PHE A 163 -0.80 2.77 23.44
N ASN A 164 0.08 2.60 24.41
CA ASN A 164 -0.29 2.74 25.82
C ASN A 164 -0.62 4.22 26.10
N PHE A 165 -1.91 4.59 26.00
CA PHE A 165 -2.41 5.82 26.61
C PHE A 165 -2.59 5.57 28.11
N ILE A 166 -1.48 5.69 28.85
CA ILE A 166 -1.49 5.85 30.31
C ILE A 166 -1.72 7.34 30.63
#